data_AF-A0A3C0NC35-F1
#
_entry.id   AF-A0A3C0NC35-F1
#
_cell.length_a   1.000
_cell.length_b   1.000
_cell.length_c   1.000
_cell.angle_alpha   90.00
_cell.angle_beta   90.00
_cell.angle_gamma   90.00
#
_symmetry.space_group_name_H-M   'P 1'
#
loop_
_entity.id
_entity.type
_entity.pdbx_description
1 polymer ?
#
loop_
_entity_poly.entity_id
_entity_poly.type
_entity_poly.pdbx_seq_one_letter_code
_entity_poly.pdbx_strand_id
1 'polypeptide(L)'
;MIELSTEQMLYLLYAVSYSEEGTVTKGTVKSYLPKDQQKNADSIYEALSQNQLIESPKRYRLSVTDQGFKALVANLQTTEYKFDSNKGPKLVNAIVHCFKLASSEVKTTPLAEEMDFDTFVEKFKALYLEERKRQELKGVVAIRSQDICQKFMEHNPISQATLDKYFEMLKSTGKVFAVTEKDDELIQWAE
;
A
#
# COMPACT_ATOMS: atom_id res chain seq x y z
N MET A 1 -9.44 -17.10 5.25
CA MET A 1 -8.81 -15.99 6.00
C MET A 1 -8.73 -16.46 7.45
N ILE A 2 -7.58 -16.33 8.12
CA ILE A 2 -7.47 -16.75 9.53
C ILE A 2 -8.12 -15.66 10.37
N GLU A 3 -9.19 -16.00 11.08
CA GLU A 3 -9.88 -15.09 11.97
C GLU A 3 -9.21 -15.13 13.34
N LEU A 4 -8.79 -13.95 13.83
CA LEU A 4 -8.08 -13.82 15.09
C LEU A 4 -9.01 -13.24 16.16
N SER A 5 -9.00 -13.83 17.35
CA SER A 5 -9.67 -13.21 18.49
C SER A 5 -8.96 -11.91 18.89
N THR A 6 -9.65 -11.03 19.63
CA THR A 6 -9.05 -9.80 20.18
C THR A 6 -7.78 -10.09 20.99
N GLU A 7 -7.79 -11.16 21.78
CA GLU A 7 -6.65 -11.56 22.60
C GLU A 7 -5.46 -12.01 21.74
N GLN A 8 -5.72 -12.76 20.66
CA GLN A 8 -4.71 -13.18 19.69
C GLN A 8 -4.12 -11.98 18.93
N MET A 9 -4.96 -11.04 18.52
CA MET A 9 -4.51 -9.79 17.88
C MET A 9 -3.64 -8.96 18.82
N LEU A 10 -4.05 -8.79 20.08
CA LEU A 10 -3.26 -8.08 21.09
C LEU A 10 -1.91 -8.75 21.34
N TYR A 11 -1.89 -10.08 21.43
CA TYR A 11 -0.65 -10.84 21.58
C TYR A 11 0.31 -10.59 20.41
N LEU A 12 -0.18 -10.66 19.17
CA LEU A 12 0.63 -10.40 17.97
C LEU A 12 1.08 -8.93 17.91
N LEU A 13 0.22 -7.97 18.24
CA LEU A 13 0.58 -6.55 18.30
C LEU A 13 1.71 -6.30 19.29
N TYR A 14 1.61 -6.85 20.50
CA TYR A 14 2.67 -6.73 21.49
C TYR A 14 3.95 -7.41 21.03
N ALA A 15 3.84 -8.60 20.43
CA ALA A 15 5.00 -9.29 19.88
C ALA A 15 5.73 -8.48 18.82
N VAL A 16 5.00 -7.83 17.91
CA VAL A 16 5.55 -6.93 16.88
C VAL A 16 6.16 -5.67 17.51
N SER A 17 5.44 -5.02 18.42
CA SER A 17 5.84 -3.72 18.99
C SER A 17 7.10 -3.77 19.87
N TYR A 18 7.33 -4.90 20.54
CA TYR A 18 8.47 -5.11 21.45
C TYR A 18 9.52 -6.07 20.87
N SER A 19 9.49 -6.29 19.56
CA SER A 19 10.47 -7.10 18.87
C SER A 19 11.80 -6.35 18.76
N GLU A 20 12.86 -6.90 19.36
CA GLU A 20 14.22 -6.40 19.21
C GLU A 20 14.97 -7.36 18.29
N GLU A 21 15.54 -6.83 17.20
CA GLU A 21 16.21 -7.64 16.15
C GLU A 21 15.31 -8.74 15.57
N GLY A 22 14.01 -8.45 15.42
CA GLY A 22 13.04 -9.38 14.84
C GLY A 22 12.56 -10.49 15.78
N THR A 23 12.94 -10.48 17.07
CA THR A 23 12.41 -11.45 18.04
C THR A 23 12.08 -10.84 19.40
N VAL A 24 11.16 -11.44 20.14
CA VAL A 24 10.73 -11.01 21.49
C VAL A 24 10.63 -12.20 22.44
N THR A 25 10.77 -12.00 23.75
CA THR A 25 10.56 -13.10 24.71
C THR A 25 9.07 -13.31 25.02
N LYS A 26 8.66 -14.55 25.29
CA LYS A 26 7.29 -14.85 25.77
C LYS A 26 6.94 -14.07 27.03
N GLY A 27 7.91 -13.91 27.93
CA GLY A 27 7.74 -13.17 29.19
C GLY A 27 7.46 -11.68 28.97
N THR A 28 8.17 -11.06 28.02
CA THR A 28 7.93 -9.66 27.63
C THR A 28 6.50 -9.48 27.14
N VAL A 29 6.07 -10.28 26.16
CA VAL A 29 4.70 -10.18 25.61
C VAL A 29 3.65 -10.38 26.71
N LYS A 30 3.83 -11.41 27.55
CA LYS A 30 2.93 -11.71 28.68
C LYS A 30 2.84 -10.55 29.67
N SER A 31 3.94 -9.85 29.96
CA SER A 31 3.95 -8.74 30.93
C SER A 31 3.14 -7.52 30.48
N TYR A 32 3.01 -7.31 29.17
CA TYR A 32 2.27 -6.18 28.59
C TYR A 32 0.79 -6.49 28.32
N LEU A 33 0.39 -7.76 28.36
CA LEU A 33 -1.03 -8.12 28.26
C LEU A 33 -1.82 -7.63 29.49
N PRO A 34 -3.12 -7.29 29.30
CA PRO A 34 -4.05 -7.07 30.40
C PRO A 34 -4.04 -8.21 31.42
N LYS A 35 -4.17 -7.89 32.72
CA LYS A 35 -4.00 -8.85 33.84
C LYS A 35 -4.88 -10.10 33.71
N ASP A 36 -6.09 -9.92 33.21
CA ASP A 36 -7.07 -10.96 32.90
C ASP A 36 -6.59 -11.91 31.79
N GLN A 37 -5.87 -11.39 30.79
CA GLN A 37 -5.35 -12.15 29.66
C GLN A 37 -3.99 -12.80 29.92
N GLN A 38 -3.23 -12.34 30.92
CA GLN A 38 -1.90 -12.92 31.25
C GLN A 38 -1.96 -14.41 31.58
N LYS A 39 -3.06 -14.90 32.17
CA LYS A 39 -3.25 -16.32 32.49
C LYS A 39 -3.38 -17.20 31.24
N ASN A 40 -3.96 -16.65 30.18
CA ASN A 40 -4.21 -17.35 28.92
C ASN A 40 -3.08 -17.17 27.91
N ALA A 41 -2.08 -16.34 28.22
CA ALA A 41 -0.98 -16.00 27.31
C ALA A 41 -0.26 -17.22 26.71
N ASP A 42 -0.08 -18.28 27.51
CA ASP A 42 0.57 -19.51 27.04
C ASP A 42 -0.35 -20.30 26.09
N SER A 43 -1.66 -20.36 26.36
CA SER A 43 -2.65 -20.95 25.43
C SER A 43 -2.77 -20.16 24.12
N ILE A 44 -2.73 -18.83 24.21
CA ILE A 44 -2.75 -17.95 23.03
C ILE A 44 -1.51 -18.18 22.18
N TYR A 45 -0.33 -18.27 22.81
CA TYR A 45 0.91 -18.62 22.13
C TYR A 45 0.80 -19.95 21.39
N GLU A 46 0.34 -21.01 22.05
CA GLU A 46 0.24 -22.33 21.43
C GLU A 46 -0.73 -22.32 20.24
N ALA A 47 -1.88 -21.66 20.35
CA ALA A 47 -2.83 -21.51 19.25
C ALA A 47 -2.23 -20.74 18.06
N LEU A 48 -1.50 -19.65 18.31
CA LEU A 48 -0.83 -18.88 17.26
C LEU A 48 0.30 -19.70 16.60
N SER A 49 1.03 -20.49 17.38
CA SER A 49 2.11 -21.34 16.89
C SER A 49 1.58 -22.50 16.03
N GLN A 50 0.46 -23.12 16.43
CA GLN A 50 -0.21 -24.18 15.65
C GLN A 50 -0.68 -23.67 14.29
N ASN A 51 -1.12 -22.41 14.22
CA ASN A 51 -1.52 -21.75 12.98
C ASN A 51 -0.34 -21.16 12.18
N GLN A 52 0.90 -21.43 12.59
CA GLN A 52 2.13 -20.95 11.94
C GLN A 52 2.22 -19.41 11.85
N LEU A 53 1.56 -18.70 12.76
CA LEU A 53 1.58 -17.23 12.82
C LEU A 53 2.75 -16.69 13.61
N ILE A 54 3.29 -17.52 14.50
CA ILE A 54 4.51 -17.27 15.24
C ILE A 54 5.41 -18.49 15.19
N GLU A 55 6.70 -18.24 15.26
CA GLU A 55 7.74 -19.25 15.30
C GLU A 55 8.71 -18.97 16.45
N SER A 56 9.44 -19.99 16.89
CA SER A 56 10.39 -19.90 18.01
C SER A 56 11.83 -20.08 17.50
N PRO A 57 12.44 -19.03 16.90
CA PRO A 57 13.77 -19.16 16.29
C PRO A 57 14.89 -19.43 17.31
N LYS A 58 14.67 -19.03 18.58
CA LYS A 58 15.58 -19.30 19.71
C LYS A 58 14.76 -19.75 20.92
N ARG A 59 15.37 -20.51 21.82
CA ARG A 59 14.72 -20.97 23.06
C ARG A 59 14.13 -19.78 23.82
N TYR A 60 12.83 -19.83 24.12
CA TYR A 60 12.05 -18.79 24.82
C TYR A 60 11.84 -17.45 24.07
N ARG A 61 12.33 -17.32 22.84
CA ARG A 61 12.05 -16.16 21.97
C ARG A 61 11.12 -16.58 20.85
N LEU A 62 10.26 -15.65 20.44
CA LEU A 62 9.34 -15.82 19.33
C LEU A 62 9.54 -14.72 18.30
N SER A 63 9.20 -15.04 17.06
CA SER A 63 9.06 -14.12 15.93
C SER A 63 7.66 -14.26 15.35
N VAL A 64 7.11 -13.17 14.82
CA VAL A 64 5.87 -13.21 14.04
C VAL A 64 6.24 -13.52 12.59
N THR A 65 5.63 -14.55 12.01
CA THR A 65 5.90 -14.95 10.62
C THR A 65 5.26 -13.96 9.65
N ASP A 66 5.67 -13.98 8.38
CA ASP A 66 5.01 -13.20 7.32
C ASP A 66 3.50 -13.51 7.22
N GLN A 67 3.12 -14.76 7.44
CA GLN A 67 1.73 -15.18 7.51
C GLN A 67 1.02 -14.59 8.73
N GLY A 68 1.66 -14.60 9.89
CA GLY A 68 1.19 -13.92 11.11
C GLY A 68 0.94 -12.45 10.88
N PHE A 69 1.87 -11.77 10.21
CA PHE A 69 1.75 -10.35 9.90
C PHE A 69 0.60 -10.07 8.93
N LYS A 70 0.47 -10.86 7.86
CA LYS A 70 -0.66 -10.75 6.91
C LYS A 70 -2.00 -11.00 7.58
N ALA A 71 -2.10 -12.01 8.44
CA ALA A 71 -3.30 -12.30 9.21
C ALA A 71 -3.64 -11.15 10.18
N LEU A 72 -2.64 -10.59 10.86
CA LEU A 72 -2.83 -9.44 11.75
C LEU A 72 -3.38 -8.22 11.00
N VAL A 73 -2.77 -7.84 9.87
CA VAL A 73 -3.24 -6.71 9.05
C VAL A 73 -4.67 -6.93 8.57
N ALA A 74 -4.98 -8.12 8.06
CA ALA A 74 -6.33 -8.47 7.60
C ALA A 74 -7.38 -8.33 8.70
N ASN A 75 -7.10 -8.81 9.91
CA ASN A 75 -8.04 -8.71 11.03
C ASN A 75 -8.14 -7.28 11.56
N LEU A 76 -7.06 -6.48 11.55
CA LEU A 76 -7.11 -5.07 11.97
C LEU A 76 -7.96 -4.19 11.04
N GLN A 77 -8.06 -4.54 9.76
CA GLN A 77 -8.94 -3.86 8.81
C GLN A 77 -10.41 -4.00 9.21
N THR A 78 -10.82 -5.20 9.63
CA THR A 78 -12.23 -5.53 9.92
C THR A 78 -12.61 -5.33 11.39
N THR A 79 -11.65 -5.33 12.31
CA THR A 79 -11.94 -5.26 13.75
C THR A 79 -12.19 -3.82 14.20
N GLU A 80 -13.30 -3.58 14.91
CA GLU A 80 -13.62 -2.31 15.57
C GLU A 80 -12.99 -2.21 16.98
N TYR A 81 -11.72 -2.56 17.12
CA TYR A 81 -11.05 -2.44 18.41
C TYR A 81 -10.70 -0.98 18.71
N LYS A 82 -10.97 -0.54 19.93
CA LYS A 82 -10.57 0.77 20.48
C LYS A 82 -9.93 0.56 21.84
N PHE A 83 -8.88 1.32 22.10
CA PHE A 83 -8.26 1.31 23.42
C PHE A 83 -9.12 2.10 24.42
N ASP A 84 -9.43 1.46 25.56
CA ASP A 84 -10.25 2.03 26.63
C ASP A 84 -9.39 2.84 27.61
N SER A 85 -9.05 4.10 27.31
CA SER A 85 -8.27 4.93 28.25
C SER A 85 -8.41 6.43 28.01
N ASN A 86 -8.09 7.23 29.04
CA ASN A 86 -8.53 8.62 29.17
C ASN A 86 -7.68 9.67 28.47
N LYS A 87 -6.43 9.39 28.03
CA LYS A 87 -5.57 10.40 27.38
C LYS A 87 -4.76 9.85 26.18
N GLY A 88 -3.69 9.10 26.41
CA GLY A 88 -2.79 8.61 25.33
C GLY A 88 -3.50 7.71 24.32
N PRO A 89 -4.23 6.68 24.76
CA PRO A 89 -4.91 5.78 23.83
C PRO A 89 -6.06 6.42 23.03
N LYS A 90 -6.60 7.57 23.45
CA LYS A 90 -7.55 8.36 22.62
C LYS A 90 -6.89 8.91 21.37
N LEU A 91 -5.65 9.42 21.48
CA LEU A 91 -4.88 9.89 20.33
C LEU A 91 -4.59 8.72 19.38
N VAL A 92 -4.20 7.57 19.91
CA VAL A 92 -3.96 6.36 19.11
C VAL A 92 -5.24 5.93 18.38
N ASN A 93 -6.39 5.90 19.06
CA ASN A 93 -7.68 5.61 18.44
C ASN A 93 -8.01 6.59 17.30
N ALA A 94 -7.74 7.89 17.48
CA ALA A 94 -7.95 8.91 16.46
C ALA A 94 -7.03 8.70 15.25
N ILE A 95 -5.74 8.41 15.47
CA ILE A 95 -4.77 8.09 14.41
C ILE A 95 -5.22 6.87 13.61
N VAL A 96 -5.60 5.79 14.29
CA VAL A 96 -6.10 4.55 13.65
C VAL A 96 -7.36 4.85 12.82
N HIS A 97 -8.28 5.65 13.35
CA HIS A 97 -9.48 6.07 12.62
C HIS A 97 -9.13 6.88 11.35
N CYS A 98 -8.22 7.84 11.45
CA CYS A 98 -7.73 8.59 10.29
C CYS A 98 -7.08 7.68 9.23
N PHE A 99 -6.27 6.69 9.64
CA PHE A 99 -5.69 5.73 8.69
C PHE A 99 -6.76 4.84 8.03
N LYS A 100 -7.77 4.41 8.78
CA LYS A 100 -8.91 3.67 8.22
C LYS A 100 -9.66 4.52 7.20
N LEU A 101 -9.96 5.78 7.53
CA LEU A 101 -10.59 6.74 6.60
C LEU A 101 -9.74 6.95 5.35
N ALA A 102 -8.44 7.25 5.49
CA ALA A 102 -7.54 7.42 4.36
C ALA A 102 -7.50 6.15 3.48
N SER A 103 -7.49 4.96 4.09
CA SER A 103 -7.51 3.70 3.34
C SER A 103 -8.85 3.43 2.62
N SER A 104 -9.96 3.94 3.14
CA SER A 104 -11.28 3.88 2.50
C SER A 104 -11.49 4.99 1.46
N GLU A 105 -10.89 6.17 1.66
CA GLU A 105 -10.91 7.28 0.69
C GLU A 105 -10.06 6.96 -0.54
N VAL A 106 -9.00 6.15 -0.38
CA VAL A 106 -8.26 5.55 -1.51
C VAL A 106 -9.11 4.53 -2.29
N LYS A 107 -10.35 4.23 -1.86
CA LYS A 107 -11.31 3.37 -2.56
C LYS A 107 -12.60 4.10 -2.92
N THR A 108 -12.51 5.28 -3.54
CA THR A 108 -13.59 5.81 -4.39
C THR A 108 -13.04 6.72 -5.50
N THR A 109 -12.00 6.29 -6.22
CA THR A 109 -12.19 6.37 -7.67
C THR A 109 -13.23 5.29 -8.00
N PRO A 110 -14.28 5.59 -8.78
CA PRO A 110 -15.12 4.53 -9.33
C PRO A 110 -14.19 3.49 -9.95
N LEU A 111 -14.64 2.25 -10.09
CA LEU A 111 -14.16 1.42 -11.19
C LEU A 111 -14.25 2.30 -12.45
N ALA A 112 -13.15 2.98 -12.77
CA ALA A 112 -12.90 3.50 -14.08
C ALA A 112 -13.02 2.25 -14.91
N GLU A 113 -14.04 2.20 -15.77
CA GLU A 113 -14.05 1.27 -16.88
C GLU A 113 -12.60 1.14 -17.34
N GLU A 114 -12.01 -0.05 -17.21
CA GLU A 114 -10.60 -0.24 -17.53
C GLU A 114 -10.42 0.30 -18.94
N MET A 115 -9.78 1.47 -19.04
CA MET A 115 -9.58 2.13 -20.32
C MET A 115 -8.78 1.15 -21.15
N ASP A 116 -9.38 0.60 -22.20
CA ASP A 116 -8.67 -0.32 -23.07
C ASP A 116 -7.49 0.41 -23.74
N PHE A 117 -6.52 -0.39 -24.19
CA PHE A 117 -5.29 0.16 -24.74
C PHE A 117 -5.52 1.01 -26.00
N ASP A 118 -6.53 0.70 -26.81
CA ASP A 118 -6.83 1.43 -28.03
C ASP A 118 -7.41 2.82 -27.72
N THR A 119 -8.34 2.88 -26.76
CA THR A 119 -8.91 4.12 -26.22
C THR A 119 -7.82 4.97 -25.55
N PHE A 120 -6.89 4.34 -24.84
CA PHE A 120 -5.72 5.02 -24.28
C PHE A 120 -4.86 5.65 -25.38
N VAL A 121 -4.53 4.91 -26.44
CA VAL A 121 -3.72 5.41 -27.56
C VAL A 121 -4.37 6.63 -28.21
N GLU A 122 -5.67 6.57 -28.49
CA GLU A 122 -6.38 7.69 -29.13
C GLU A 122 -6.37 8.94 -28.27
N LYS A 123 -6.72 8.80 -26.99
CA LYS A 123 -6.76 9.92 -26.04
C LYS A 123 -5.36 10.49 -25.79
N PHE A 124 -4.36 9.63 -25.64
CA PHE A 124 -2.98 10.06 -25.39
C PHE A 124 -2.40 10.76 -26.61
N LYS A 125 -2.67 10.26 -27.83
CA LYS A 125 -2.29 10.90 -29.09
C LYS A 125 -2.94 12.28 -29.23
N ALA A 126 -4.23 12.40 -28.92
CA ALA A 126 -4.93 13.68 -28.97
C ALA A 126 -4.29 14.71 -28.02
N LEU A 127 -4.04 14.31 -26.77
CA LEU A 127 -3.37 15.15 -25.78
C LEU A 127 -1.95 15.55 -26.21
N TYR A 128 -1.18 14.61 -26.76
CA TYR A 128 0.16 14.86 -27.28
C TYR A 128 0.16 15.88 -28.42
N LEU A 129 -0.76 15.75 -29.38
CA LEU A 129 -0.85 16.69 -30.50
C LEU A 129 -1.28 18.08 -30.06
N GLU A 130 -2.17 18.18 -29.08
CA GLU A 130 -2.57 19.46 -28.49
C GLU A 130 -1.39 20.14 -27.77
N GLU A 131 -0.67 19.38 -26.95
CA GLU A 131 0.52 19.87 -26.25
C GLU A 131 1.62 20.29 -27.22
N ARG A 132 1.85 19.51 -28.29
CA ARG A 132 2.78 19.85 -29.36
C ARG A 132 2.41 21.18 -30.02
N LYS A 133 1.15 21.37 -30.43
CA LYS A 133 0.69 22.64 -31.02
C LYS A 133 0.88 23.81 -30.06
N ARG A 134 0.57 23.63 -28.78
CA ARG A 134 0.75 24.66 -27.73
C ARG A 134 2.21 25.08 -27.57
N GLN A 135 3.14 24.12 -27.69
CA GLN A 135 4.58 24.34 -27.59
C GLN A 135 5.18 24.90 -28.89
N GLU A 136 4.72 24.45 -30.05
CA GLU A 136 5.09 25.02 -31.36
C GLU A 136 4.78 26.52 -31.45
N LEU A 137 3.64 26.96 -30.92
CA LEU A 137 3.29 28.39 -30.82
C LEU A 137 4.29 29.21 -29.97
N LYS A 138 5.05 28.56 -29.10
CA LYS A 138 6.09 29.16 -28.27
C LYS A 138 7.51 29.00 -28.87
N GLY A 139 7.63 28.37 -30.03
CA GLY A 139 8.88 28.21 -30.77
C GLY A 139 9.83 27.12 -30.24
N VAL A 140 9.42 26.32 -29.25
CA VAL A 140 10.21 25.21 -28.69
C VAL A 140 9.30 24.01 -28.48
N VAL A 141 9.64 22.87 -29.08
CA VAL A 141 8.91 21.59 -28.91
C VAL A 141 9.77 20.65 -28.08
N ALA A 142 9.42 20.49 -26.81
CA ALA A 142 10.04 19.56 -25.89
C ALA A 142 8.97 19.02 -24.93
N ILE A 143 8.40 17.86 -25.28
CA ILE A 143 7.35 17.23 -24.48
C ILE A 143 8.01 16.23 -23.53
N ARG A 144 7.96 16.52 -22.24
CA ARG A 144 8.46 15.63 -21.18
C ARG A 144 7.46 14.53 -20.88
N SER A 145 7.93 13.29 -20.71
CA SER A 145 7.06 12.15 -20.39
C SER A 145 6.34 12.32 -19.06
N GLN A 146 7.02 12.84 -18.04
CA GLN A 146 6.39 13.10 -16.74
C GLN A 146 5.23 14.10 -16.84
N ASP A 147 5.45 15.23 -17.52
CA ASP A 147 4.45 16.30 -17.64
C ASP A 147 3.21 15.84 -18.41
N ILE A 148 3.39 15.11 -19.51
CA ILE A 148 2.27 14.65 -20.33
C ILE A 148 1.52 13.48 -19.68
N CYS A 149 2.22 12.56 -18.99
CA CYS A 149 1.59 11.50 -18.21
C CYS A 149 0.79 12.08 -17.03
N GLN A 150 1.33 13.09 -16.34
CA GLN A 150 0.60 13.79 -15.29
C GLN A 150 -0.67 14.47 -15.83
N LYS A 151 -0.55 15.24 -16.92
CA LYS A 151 -1.73 15.86 -17.57
C LYS A 151 -2.74 14.82 -18.02
N PHE A 152 -2.30 13.67 -18.49
CA PHE A 152 -3.20 12.60 -18.92
C PHE A 152 -4.06 12.10 -17.74
N MET A 153 -3.45 11.90 -16.57
CA MET A 153 -4.16 11.48 -15.34
C MET A 153 -5.12 12.54 -14.80
N GLU A 154 -4.79 13.82 -14.95
CA GLU A 154 -5.68 14.90 -14.50
C GLU A 154 -7.00 14.93 -15.28
N HIS A 155 -6.99 14.48 -16.54
CA HIS A 155 -8.15 14.55 -17.44
C HIS A 155 -8.83 13.19 -17.66
N ASN A 156 -8.22 12.09 -17.22
CA ASN A 156 -8.73 10.74 -17.47
C ASN A 156 -8.66 9.88 -16.21
N PRO A 157 -9.73 9.11 -15.91
CA PRO A 157 -9.71 8.16 -14.81
C PRO A 157 -8.87 6.93 -15.22
N ILE A 158 -7.57 6.96 -14.90
CA ILE A 158 -6.64 5.84 -15.12
C ILE A 158 -5.75 5.68 -13.89
N SER A 159 -5.40 4.43 -13.54
CA SER A 159 -4.44 4.17 -12.46
C SER A 159 -3.00 4.41 -12.95
N GLN A 160 -2.11 4.85 -12.06
CA GLN A 160 -0.68 5.03 -12.39
C GLN A 160 -0.07 3.74 -12.95
N ALA A 161 -0.36 2.59 -12.35
CA ALA A 161 0.16 1.30 -12.80
C ALA A 161 -0.32 0.93 -14.22
N THR A 162 -1.57 1.27 -14.56
CA THR A 162 -2.12 1.06 -15.90
C THR A 162 -1.48 2.02 -16.91
N LEU A 163 -1.30 3.28 -16.52
CA LEU A 163 -0.63 4.29 -17.34
C LEU A 163 0.81 3.89 -17.66
N ASP A 164 1.58 3.49 -16.66
CA ASP A 164 2.98 3.07 -16.82
C ASP A 164 3.07 1.86 -17.77
N LYS A 165 2.18 0.87 -17.57
CA LYS A 165 2.09 -0.31 -18.43
C LYS A 165 1.80 0.08 -19.89
N TYR A 166 0.81 0.94 -20.12
CA TYR A 166 0.45 1.34 -21.49
C TYR A 166 1.47 2.26 -22.12
N PHE A 167 2.14 3.10 -21.35
CA PHE A 167 3.20 3.96 -21.84
C PHE A 167 4.42 3.14 -22.27
N GLU A 168 4.82 2.13 -21.49
CA GLU A 168 5.84 1.17 -21.91
C GLU A 168 5.41 0.36 -23.15
N MET A 169 4.11 0.01 -23.27
CA MET A 169 3.58 -0.57 -24.50
C MET A 169 3.65 0.38 -25.69
N LEU A 170 3.46 1.70 -25.52
CA LEU A 170 3.64 2.68 -26.59
C LEU A 170 5.09 2.75 -27.06
N LYS A 171 6.05 2.68 -26.13
CA LYS A 171 7.49 2.60 -26.45
C LYS A 171 7.82 1.30 -27.18
N SER A 172 7.36 0.16 -26.67
CA SER A 172 7.68 -1.16 -27.25
C SER A 172 7.02 -1.38 -28.61
N THR A 173 5.84 -0.78 -28.85
CA THR A 173 5.15 -0.81 -30.15
C THR A 173 5.69 0.21 -31.15
N GLY A 174 6.68 1.02 -30.75
CA GLY A 174 7.30 2.05 -31.59
C GLY A 174 6.37 3.23 -31.90
N LYS A 175 5.27 3.39 -31.16
CA LYS A 175 4.36 4.55 -31.30
C LYS A 175 4.90 5.81 -30.62
N VAL A 176 5.78 5.64 -29.63
CA VAL A 176 6.47 6.73 -28.94
C VAL A 176 7.96 6.44 -28.88
N PHE A 177 8.78 7.40 -29.30
CA PHE A 177 10.21 7.42 -29.06
C PHE A 177 10.49 8.26 -27.82
N ALA A 178 11.24 7.72 -26.89
CA ALA A 178 11.71 8.43 -25.70
C ALA A 178 13.22 8.66 -25.82
N VAL A 179 13.66 9.90 -25.61
CA VAL A 179 15.08 10.29 -25.55
C VAL A 179 15.33 10.89 -24.18
N THR A 180 16.24 10.30 -23.43
CA THR A 180 16.65 10.83 -22.11
C THR A 180 17.82 11.79 -22.30
N GLU A 181 17.64 13.04 -21.90
CA GLU A 181 18.71 14.04 -21.87
C GLU A 181 18.74 14.70 -20.49
N LYS A 182 19.87 14.60 -19.77
CA LYS A 182 20.09 15.21 -18.45
C LYS A 182 18.95 14.96 -17.45
N ASP A 183 18.60 13.69 -17.28
CA ASP A 183 17.55 13.21 -16.37
C ASP A 183 16.10 13.57 -16.76
N ASP A 184 15.88 14.29 -17.86
CA ASP A 184 14.56 14.52 -18.45
C ASP A 184 14.32 13.55 -19.62
N GLU A 185 13.25 12.74 -19.55
CA GLU A 185 12.80 11.92 -20.68
C GLU A 185 11.86 12.74 -21.58
N LEU A 186 12.36 13.08 -22.77
CA LEU A 186 11.59 13.72 -23.82
C LEU A 186 10.93 12.66 -24.70
N ILE A 187 9.69 12.91 -25.10
CA ILE A 187 8.94 12.00 -25.95
C ILE A 187 8.62 12.62 -27.30
N GLN A 188 8.68 11.79 -28.32
CA GLN A 188 8.23 12.08 -29.66
C GLN A 188 7.26 11.00 -30.12
N TRP A 189 6.08 11.39 -30.54
CA TRP A 189 5.13 10.47 -31.18
C TRP A 189 5.65 10.07 -32.56
N ALA A 190 5.69 8.76 -32.82
CA ALA A 190 6.05 8.21 -34.12
C ALA A 190 4.84 8.33 -35.07
N GLU A 191 5.03 8.97 -36.23
CA GLU A 191 4.01 9.04 -37.29
C GLU A 191 3.86 7.72 -38.05
#